data_AF-A0A352MEA5-F1
#
_entry.id   AF-A0A352MEA5-F1
#
_cell.length_a   1.000
_cell.length_b   1.000
_cell.length_c   1.000
_cell.angle_alpha   90.00
_cell.angle_beta   90.00
_cell.angle_gamma   90.00
#
_symmetry.space_group_name_H-M   'P 1'
#
loop_
_entity.id
_entity.type
_entity.pdbx_description
1 polymer ?
#
loop_
_entity_poly.entity_id
_entity_poly.type
_entity_poly.pdbx_seq_one_letter_code
_entity_poly.pdbx_strand_id
1 'polypeptide(L)'
;MKSIELSKVEQSFFSSSGRGIHSTAIPYIVVHNFPDLGLLTSLRFLEWVNENPEGVISLPTGKTPEYFIKWTNRLLQGWDQKENRIIMETHGLSIVKKPTLRGLHFVQVEDFYPIDPEQHNSFYDYVRNFYIRGFNLDPAKALLINADEIKLSQNKHYTEIFPDNRIDLTLRNREAGSLFEKLQQESIFRIDNWCTNYENQI
;
A
#
# COMPACT_ATOMS: atom_id res chain seq x y z
N MET A 1 -16.03 -3.08 -29.87
CA MET A 1 -15.24 -2.91 -28.62
C MET A 1 -15.81 -1.72 -27.88
N LYS A 2 -16.10 -1.81 -26.58
CA LYS A 2 -16.43 -0.62 -25.78
C LYS A 2 -15.23 0.34 -25.88
N SER A 3 -15.49 1.61 -26.20
CA SER A 3 -14.45 2.63 -26.08
C SER A 3 -14.06 2.73 -24.61
N ILE A 4 -12.80 2.49 -24.30
CA ILE A 4 -12.26 2.72 -22.96
C ILE A 4 -12.02 4.22 -22.86
N GLU A 5 -12.68 4.86 -21.90
CA GLU A 5 -12.45 6.28 -21.61
C GLU A 5 -11.24 6.38 -20.68
N LEU A 6 -10.11 6.82 -21.23
CA LEU A 6 -8.89 7.11 -20.48
C LEU A 6 -8.96 8.53 -19.92
N SER A 7 -8.45 8.72 -18.69
CA SER A 7 -8.17 10.07 -18.17
C SER A 7 -7.16 10.81 -19.06
N LYS A 8 -7.03 12.13 -18.88
CA LYS A 8 -6.06 12.91 -19.65
C LYS A 8 -4.62 12.44 -19.41
N VAL A 9 -4.29 12.06 -18.18
CA VAL A 9 -2.98 11.48 -17.85
C VAL A 9 -2.80 10.15 -18.57
N GLU A 10 -3.73 9.19 -18.42
CA GLU A 10 -3.63 7.90 -19.11
C GLU A 10 -3.52 8.06 -20.62
N GLN A 11 -4.30 8.98 -21.21
CA GLN A 11 -4.28 9.26 -22.63
C GLN A 11 -2.92 9.79 -23.09
N SER A 12 -2.27 10.66 -22.30
CA SER A 12 -0.93 11.17 -22.60
C SER A 12 0.08 10.03 -22.71
N PHE A 13 0.11 9.12 -21.72
CA PHE A 13 1.04 7.99 -21.74
C PHE A 13 0.68 6.95 -22.80
N PHE A 14 -0.62 6.70 -23.05
CA PHE A 14 -1.05 5.81 -24.12
C PHE A 14 -0.61 6.33 -25.49
N SER A 15 -0.77 7.62 -25.77
CA SER A 15 -0.32 8.24 -27.01
C SER A 15 1.20 8.17 -27.19
N SER A 16 1.98 8.30 -26.10
CA SER A 16 3.44 8.15 -26.15
C SER A 16 3.92 6.71 -26.27
N SER A 17 3.06 5.72 -25.97
CA SER A 17 3.43 4.29 -25.99
C SER A 17 3.70 3.70 -27.38
N GLY A 18 3.35 4.42 -28.45
CA GLY A 18 3.41 3.93 -29.82
C GLY A 18 2.29 2.93 -30.17
N ARG A 19 1.29 2.75 -29.29
CA ARG A 19 0.12 1.89 -29.53
C ARG A 19 -1.05 2.70 -30.09
N GLY A 20 -1.70 2.19 -31.13
CA GLY A 20 -2.88 2.83 -31.75
C GLY A 20 -4.23 2.35 -31.20
N ILE A 21 -4.31 1.10 -30.76
CA ILE A 21 -5.52 0.48 -30.16
C ILE A 21 -5.11 -0.51 -29.07
N HIS A 22 -6.01 -0.76 -28.11
CA HIS A 22 -5.84 -1.84 -27.16
C HIS A 22 -6.03 -3.19 -27.86
N SER A 23 -5.06 -4.11 -27.72
CA SER A 23 -5.10 -5.43 -28.34
C SER A 23 -5.67 -6.53 -27.43
N THR A 24 -6.11 -6.19 -26.22
CA THR A 24 -6.57 -7.12 -25.18
C THR A 24 -7.92 -6.70 -24.62
N ALA A 25 -8.61 -7.61 -23.94
CA ALA A 25 -9.87 -7.33 -23.27
C ALA A 25 -9.69 -6.37 -22.07
N ILE A 26 -8.55 -6.47 -21.38
CA ILE A 26 -8.17 -5.57 -20.29
C ILE A 26 -7.36 -4.41 -20.89
N PRO A 27 -7.71 -3.14 -20.62
CA PRO A 27 -6.92 -1.99 -21.04
C PRO A 27 -5.50 -2.05 -20.46
N TYR A 28 -4.54 -1.53 -21.22
CA TYR A 28 -3.16 -1.42 -20.76
C TYR A 28 -2.51 -0.17 -21.35
N ILE A 29 -1.49 0.32 -20.64
CA ILE A 29 -0.61 1.40 -21.07
C ILE A 29 0.81 0.87 -20.99
N VAL A 30 1.55 0.96 -22.10
CA VAL A 30 2.96 0.59 -22.14
C VAL A 30 3.77 1.85 -21.90
N VAL A 31 4.72 1.78 -20.98
CA VAL A 31 5.69 2.85 -20.68
C VAL A 31 7.11 2.35 -20.95
N HIS A 32 8.05 3.26 -21.16
CA HIS A 32 9.40 2.89 -21.60
C HIS A 32 10.26 2.28 -20.49
N ASN A 33 10.00 2.64 -19.23
CA ASN A 33 10.83 2.24 -18.09
C ASN A 33 10.06 2.38 -16.74
N PHE A 34 10.68 1.92 -15.65
CA PHE A 34 10.12 1.99 -14.30
C PHE A 34 9.91 3.43 -13.77
N PRO A 35 10.83 4.40 -13.98
CA PRO A 35 10.56 5.81 -13.66
C PRO A 35 9.29 6.36 -14.31
N ASP A 36 9.03 6.05 -15.59
CA ASP A 36 7.83 6.50 -16.29
C ASP A 36 6.57 5.85 -15.73
N LEU A 37 6.65 4.56 -15.36
CA LEU A 37 5.55 3.88 -14.64
C LEU A 37 5.24 4.58 -13.32
N GLY A 38 6.27 4.96 -12.57
CA GLY A 38 6.13 5.71 -11.32
C GLY A 38 5.49 7.08 -11.53
N LEU A 39 5.88 7.80 -12.60
CA LEU A 39 5.30 9.10 -12.94
C LEU A 39 3.84 8.96 -13.34
N LEU A 40 3.50 8.04 -14.25
CA LEU A 40 2.12 7.74 -14.64
C LEU A 40 1.25 7.44 -13.42
N THR A 41 1.71 6.52 -12.56
CA THR A 41 0.99 6.12 -11.34
C THR A 41 0.82 7.29 -10.39
N SER A 42 1.84 8.13 -10.22
CA SER A 42 1.80 9.31 -9.35
C SER A 42 0.78 10.34 -9.83
N LEU A 43 0.79 10.66 -11.13
CA LEU A 43 -0.14 11.63 -11.71
C LEU A 43 -1.58 11.13 -11.66
N ARG A 44 -1.81 9.83 -11.95
CA ARG A 44 -3.14 9.21 -11.82
C ARG A 44 -3.64 9.15 -10.39
N PHE A 45 -2.75 8.87 -9.44
CA PHE A 45 -3.07 8.94 -8.03
C PHE A 45 -3.51 10.36 -7.63
N LEU A 46 -2.80 11.40 -8.07
CA LEU A 46 -3.14 12.79 -7.75
C LEU A 46 -4.45 13.25 -8.42
N GLU A 47 -4.75 12.82 -9.65
CA GLU A 47 -6.07 13.03 -10.27
C GLU A 47 -7.17 12.40 -9.40
N TRP A 48 -7.00 11.13 -9.02
CA TRP A 48 -7.97 10.42 -8.22
C TRP A 48 -8.17 11.08 -6.84
N VAL A 49 -7.09 11.48 -6.16
CA VAL A 49 -7.17 12.18 -4.86
C VAL A 49 -7.92 13.50 -4.97
N ASN A 50 -7.73 14.24 -6.06
CA ASN A 50 -8.44 15.51 -6.25
C ASN A 50 -9.96 15.32 -6.38
N GLU A 51 -10.39 14.18 -6.93
CA GLU A 51 -11.79 13.79 -7.01
C GLU A 51 -12.29 13.11 -5.72
N ASN A 52 -11.38 12.52 -4.94
CA ASN A 52 -11.69 11.69 -3.76
C ASN A 52 -10.84 12.13 -2.54
N PRO A 53 -11.03 13.37 -2.02
CA PRO A 53 -10.17 13.91 -0.96
C PRO A 53 -10.24 13.12 0.36
N GLU A 54 -11.34 12.42 0.60
CA GLU A 54 -11.56 11.56 1.79
C GLU A 54 -11.62 10.06 1.41
N GLY A 55 -11.05 9.69 0.26
CA GLY A 55 -11.11 8.33 -0.24
C GLY A 55 -10.29 7.32 0.58
N VAL A 56 -10.63 6.03 0.44
CA VAL A 56 -9.88 4.91 1.04
C VAL A 56 -8.79 4.46 0.06
N ILE A 57 -7.56 4.32 0.56
CA ILE A 57 -6.41 3.89 -0.24
C ILE A 57 -5.68 2.74 0.43
N SER A 58 -5.12 1.86 -0.40
CA SER A 58 -4.10 0.91 0.00
C SER A 58 -2.96 0.99 -0.99
N LEU A 59 -1.74 1.12 -0.48
CA LEU A 59 -0.53 1.30 -1.30
C LEU A 59 0.45 0.15 -1.05
N PRO A 60 1.07 -0.41 -2.12
CA PRO A 60 1.97 -1.55 -1.98
C PRO A 60 3.25 -1.17 -1.26
N THR A 61 3.99 -2.13 -0.72
CA THR A 61 5.30 -1.91 -0.08
C THR A 61 6.45 -2.46 -0.93
N GLY A 62 7.69 -2.37 -0.44
CA GLY A 62 8.87 -2.91 -1.11
C GLY A 62 9.47 -2.01 -2.19
N LYS A 63 10.11 -2.62 -3.20
CA LYS A 63 10.87 -1.89 -4.24
C LYS A 63 10.00 -1.41 -5.42
N THR A 64 8.93 -2.13 -5.73
CA THR A 64 8.04 -1.83 -6.86
C THR A 64 7.49 -0.39 -6.83
N PRO A 65 7.01 0.17 -5.70
CA PRO A 65 6.48 1.53 -5.66
C PRO A 65 7.53 2.64 -5.53
N GLU A 66 8.83 2.33 -5.55
CA GLU A 66 9.88 3.31 -5.25
C GLU A 66 9.79 4.58 -6.11
N TYR A 67 9.59 4.43 -7.44
CA TYR A 67 9.44 5.60 -8.32
C TYR A 67 8.10 6.31 -8.14
N PHE A 68 7.02 5.59 -7.82
CA PHE A 68 5.73 6.20 -7.49
C PHE A 68 5.86 7.11 -6.25
N ILE A 69 6.51 6.61 -5.19
CA ILE A 69 6.76 7.37 -3.95
C ILE A 69 7.62 8.60 -4.24
N LYS A 70 8.73 8.43 -4.97
CA LYS A 70 9.65 9.53 -5.32
C LYS A 70 8.95 10.62 -6.14
N TRP A 71 8.20 10.24 -7.17
CA TRP A 71 7.47 11.20 -8.00
C TRP A 71 6.39 11.92 -7.20
N THR A 72 5.59 11.19 -6.41
CA THR A 72 4.52 11.78 -5.61
C THR A 72 5.08 12.78 -4.61
N ASN A 73 6.17 12.44 -3.91
CA ASN A 73 6.85 13.36 -2.99
C ASN A 73 7.41 14.59 -3.72
N ARG A 74 8.11 14.39 -4.84
CA ARG A 74 8.66 15.50 -5.64
C ARG A 74 7.56 16.47 -6.07
N LEU A 75 6.46 15.95 -6.62
CA LEU A 75 5.35 16.77 -7.12
C LEU A 75 4.64 17.49 -5.97
N LEU A 76 4.36 16.82 -4.85
CA LEU A 76 3.71 17.46 -3.70
C LEU A 76 4.59 18.53 -3.04
N GLN A 77 5.89 18.27 -2.86
CA GLN A 77 6.80 19.21 -2.20
C GLN A 77 7.13 20.42 -3.08
N GLY A 78 7.25 20.21 -4.40
CA GLY A 78 7.51 21.26 -5.39
C GLY A 78 6.30 21.58 -6.26
N TRP A 79 5.09 21.62 -5.69
CA TRP A 79 3.85 21.74 -6.47
C TRP A 79 3.83 22.94 -7.42
N ASP A 80 4.27 24.09 -6.93
CA ASP A 80 4.30 25.36 -7.67
C ASP A 80 5.64 25.62 -8.38
N GLN A 81 6.58 24.67 -8.31
CA GLN A 81 7.85 24.79 -9.04
C GLN A 81 7.60 24.62 -10.53
N LYS A 82 8.16 25.54 -11.34
CA LYS A 82 7.94 25.61 -12.79
C LYS A 82 8.20 24.27 -13.48
N GLU A 83 9.28 23.59 -13.10
CA GLU A 83 9.68 22.31 -13.70
C GLU A 83 8.65 21.21 -13.44
N ASN A 84 8.10 21.15 -12.21
CA ASN A 84 7.08 20.16 -11.86
C ASN A 84 5.73 20.52 -12.50
N ARG A 85 5.37 21.81 -12.55
CA ARG A 85 4.17 22.28 -13.28
C ARG A 85 4.21 21.85 -14.75
N ILE A 86 5.36 22.07 -15.42
CA ILE A 86 5.56 21.64 -16.81
C ILE A 86 5.38 20.12 -16.94
N ILE A 87 5.96 19.32 -16.04
CA ILE A 87 5.80 17.85 -16.07
C ILE A 87 4.33 17.45 -15.93
N MET A 88 3.63 18.02 -14.95
CA MET A 88 2.22 17.72 -14.68
C MET A 88 1.33 18.11 -15.87
N GLU A 89 1.48 19.33 -16.40
CA GLU A 89 0.68 19.85 -17.51
C GLU A 89 0.97 19.12 -18.83
N THR A 90 2.24 18.79 -19.09
CA THR A 90 2.65 18.00 -20.28
C THR A 90 1.96 16.64 -20.30
N HIS A 91 1.78 16.04 -19.13
CA HIS A 91 1.12 14.75 -18.97
C HIS A 91 -0.36 14.89 -18.61
N GLY A 92 -1.00 16.04 -18.87
CA GLY A 92 -2.45 16.19 -18.76
C GLY A 92 -3.02 16.42 -17.35
N LEU A 93 -2.19 16.46 -16.30
CA LEU A 93 -2.64 16.72 -14.93
C LEU A 93 -3.03 18.21 -14.78
N SER A 94 -4.33 18.48 -14.78
CA SER A 94 -4.89 19.84 -14.79
C SER A 94 -5.34 20.33 -13.41
N ILE A 95 -4.61 19.98 -12.34
CA ILE A 95 -4.94 20.40 -10.97
C ILE A 95 -4.24 21.73 -10.65
N VAL A 96 -5.03 22.74 -10.31
CA VAL A 96 -4.50 24.06 -9.94
C VAL A 96 -4.00 24.05 -8.50
N LYS A 97 -4.87 23.70 -7.54
CA LYS A 97 -4.55 23.72 -6.11
C LYS A 97 -3.92 22.41 -5.68
N LYS A 98 -2.80 22.48 -4.96
CA LYS A 98 -2.16 21.31 -4.35
C LYS A 98 -3.17 20.51 -3.50
N PRO A 99 -3.37 19.21 -3.77
CA PRO A 99 -4.23 18.39 -2.94
C PRO A 99 -3.58 18.17 -1.56
N THR A 100 -4.41 18.09 -0.53
CA THR A 100 -4.00 17.57 0.78
C THR A 100 -4.30 16.07 0.81
N LEU A 101 -3.39 15.28 1.38
CA LEU A 101 -3.58 13.83 1.52
C LEU A 101 -4.10 13.44 2.91
N ARG A 102 -4.23 14.41 3.82
CA ARG A 102 -4.70 14.18 5.20
C ARG A 102 -6.15 13.70 5.30
N GLY A 103 -6.93 13.89 4.25
CA GLY A 103 -8.32 13.42 4.17
C GLY A 103 -8.41 11.90 3.98
N LEU A 104 -7.40 11.30 3.33
CA LEU A 104 -7.42 9.90 2.92
C LEU A 104 -7.40 8.93 4.12
N HIS A 105 -8.11 7.83 3.95
CA HIS A 105 -8.11 6.69 4.87
C HIS A 105 -7.15 5.62 4.34
N PHE A 106 -6.08 5.32 5.08
CA PHE A 106 -5.07 4.36 4.65
C PHE A 106 -5.33 2.98 5.24
N VAL A 107 -5.26 1.94 4.42
CA VAL A 107 -5.39 0.53 4.85
C VAL A 107 -4.14 -0.25 4.42
N GLN A 108 -3.37 -0.72 5.40
CA GLN A 108 -2.27 -1.66 5.16
C GLN A 108 -2.85 -3.05 4.85
N VAL A 109 -2.27 -3.77 3.89
CA VAL A 109 -2.81 -5.06 3.41
C VAL A 109 -1.96 -6.26 3.77
N GLU A 110 -0.71 -6.04 4.18
CA GLU A 110 0.22 -7.13 4.50
C GLU A 110 1.31 -6.67 5.47
N ASP A 111 1.85 -7.64 6.22
CA ASP A 111 3.11 -7.55 6.94
C ASP A 111 3.70 -8.96 7.11
N PHE A 112 4.96 -9.03 7.54
CA PHE A 112 5.56 -10.27 8.01
C PHE A 112 5.06 -10.60 9.42
N TYR A 113 4.98 -11.89 9.74
CA TYR A 113 4.72 -12.32 11.10
C TYR A 113 5.45 -13.63 11.43
N PRO A 114 6.10 -13.75 12.60
CA PRO A 114 6.30 -12.69 13.59
C PRO A 114 7.41 -11.72 13.14
N ILE A 115 7.24 -10.42 13.38
CA ILE A 115 8.27 -9.41 13.18
C ILE A 115 8.06 -8.28 14.20
N ASP A 116 9.15 -7.69 14.67
CA ASP A 116 9.09 -6.45 15.45
C ASP A 116 8.61 -5.30 14.53
N PRO A 117 7.51 -4.60 14.86
CA PRO A 117 6.98 -3.50 14.06
C PRO A 117 7.94 -2.32 13.85
N GLU A 118 8.95 -2.16 14.72
CA GLU A 118 9.99 -1.12 14.58
C GLU A 118 11.17 -1.57 13.72
N GLN A 119 11.19 -2.83 13.27
CA GLN A 119 12.24 -3.36 12.42
C GLN A 119 12.10 -2.81 10.98
N HIS A 120 13.20 -2.37 10.36
CA HIS A 120 13.20 -1.67 9.07
C HIS A 120 12.67 -2.45 7.85
N ASN A 121 12.53 -3.78 7.95
CA ASN A 121 11.91 -4.65 6.94
C ASN A 121 10.44 -4.96 7.25
N SER A 122 9.91 -4.53 8.40
CA SER A 122 8.48 -4.56 8.66
C SER A 122 7.76 -3.62 7.70
N PHE A 123 6.64 -4.09 7.17
CA PHE A 123 5.80 -3.25 6.32
C PHE A 123 5.06 -2.19 7.14
N TYR A 124 4.84 -2.40 8.44
CA TYR A 124 4.40 -1.36 9.36
C TYR A 124 5.38 -0.18 9.41
N ASP A 125 6.68 -0.42 9.63
CA ASP A 125 7.69 0.64 9.61
C ASP A 125 7.78 1.32 8.24
N TYR A 126 7.78 0.52 7.16
CA TYR A 126 7.78 1.03 5.79
C TYR A 126 6.59 1.99 5.55
N VAL A 127 5.37 1.58 5.87
CA VAL A 127 4.15 2.39 5.68
C VAL A 127 4.23 3.67 6.49
N ARG A 128 4.63 3.59 7.78
CA ARG A 128 4.79 4.77 8.64
C ARG A 128 5.77 5.78 8.06
N ASN A 129 6.89 5.31 7.52
CA ASN A 129 7.95 6.19 7.02
C ASN A 129 7.68 6.73 5.62
N PHE A 130 7.35 5.88 4.66
CA PHE A 130 7.23 6.28 3.25
C PHE A 130 5.86 6.85 2.89
N TYR A 131 4.78 6.36 3.52
CA TYR A 131 3.43 6.82 3.22
C TYR A 131 2.92 7.78 4.28
N ILE A 132 2.82 7.36 5.55
CA ILE A 132 2.21 8.23 6.57
C ILE A 132 3.00 9.54 6.73
N ARG A 133 4.30 9.43 7.00
CA ARG A 133 5.20 10.60 7.09
C ARG A 133 5.48 11.21 5.71
N GLY A 134 5.87 10.38 4.73
CA GLY A 134 6.28 10.87 3.41
C GLY A 134 5.19 11.65 2.67
N PHE A 135 3.96 11.14 2.66
CA PHE A 135 2.81 11.77 2.01
C PHE A 135 2.03 12.72 2.92
N ASN A 136 2.43 12.85 4.19
CA ASN A 136 1.73 13.62 5.21
C ASN A 136 0.25 13.19 5.33
N LEU A 137 0.03 11.87 5.41
CA LEU A 137 -1.27 11.29 5.73
C LEU A 137 -1.59 11.53 7.20
N ASP A 138 -2.87 11.44 7.57
CA ASP A 138 -3.27 11.50 8.98
C ASP A 138 -3.08 10.13 9.64
N PRO A 139 -2.19 9.97 10.64
CA PRO A 139 -2.03 8.70 11.34
C PRO A 139 -3.32 8.22 12.01
N ALA A 140 -4.22 9.13 12.40
CA ALA A 140 -5.50 8.77 13.00
C ALA A 140 -6.51 8.18 11.99
N LYS A 141 -6.24 8.29 10.69
CA LYS A 141 -7.03 7.71 9.60
C LYS A 141 -6.32 6.51 8.95
N ALA A 142 -5.32 5.94 9.63
CA ALA A 142 -4.61 4.77 9.15
C ALA A 142 -5.01 3.53 9.94
N LEU A 143 -5.48 2.51 9.23
CA LEU A 143 -5.61 1.14 9.72
C LEU A 143 -4.32 0.39 9.34
N LEU A 144 -3.53 0.02 10.36
CA LEU A 144 -2.19 -0.54 10.20
C LEU A 144 -2.09 -1.92 10.86
N ILE A 145 -1.21 -2.77 10.32
CA ILE A 145 -0.96 -4.11 10.86
C ILE A 145 0.20 -4.00 11.85
N ASN A 146 -0.11 -3.97 13.14
CA ASN A 146 0.87 -3.91 14.22
C ASN A 146 0.95 -5.25 14.95
N ALA A 147 2.04 -6.00 14.78
CA ALA A 147 2.21 -7.33 15.36
C ALA A 147 2.13 -7.34 16.90
N ASP A 148 2.51 -6.24 17.57
CA ASP A 148 2.45 -6.13 19.04
C ASP A 148 1.03 -6.08 19.59
N GLU A 149 0.03 -5.75 18.75
CA GLU A 149 -1.37 -5.70 19.14
C GLU A 149 -2.04 -7.10 19.10
N ILE A 150 -1.35 -8.09 18.52
CA ILE A 150 -1.85 -9.46 18.39
C ILE A 150 -1.61 -10.23 19.70
N LYS A 151 -2.63 -10.30 20.54
CA LYS A 151 -2.57 -11.01 21.83
C LYS A 151 -2.53 -12.53 21.65
N LEU A 152 -1.43 -13.16 22.06
CA LEU A 152 -1.25 -14.62 21.99
C LEU A 152 -1.74 -15.34 23.24
N SER A 153 -1.68 -16.67 23.23
CA SER A 153 -2.09 -17.50 24.38
C SER A 153 -1.36 -17.07 25.64
N GLN A 154 -2.11 -16.93 26.73
CA GLN A 154 -1.62 -16.48 28.04
C GLN A 154 -0.90 -15.11 28.01
N ASN A 155 -1.18 -14.25 27.01
CA ASN A 155 -0.50 -12.97 26.79
C ASN A 155 1.03 -13.11 26.65
N LYS A 156 1.50 -14.26 26.18
CA LYS A 156 2.92 -14.50 25.93
C LYS A 156 3.41 -13.73 24.71
N HIS A 157 4.70 -13.41 24.73
CA HIS A 157 5.35 -12.84 23.55
C HIS A 157 5.52 -13.90 22.45
N TYR A 158 5.56 -13.50 21.17
CA TYR A 158 5.69 -14.46 20.07
C TYR A 158 6.99 -15.28 20.16
N THR A 159 8.05 -14.76 20.78
CA THR A 159 9.30 -15.52 21.01
C THR A 159 9.16 -16.63 22.05
N GLU A 160 8.16 -16.57 22.93
CA GLU A 160 7.85 -17.67 23.86
C GLU A 160 6.99 -18.74 23.19
N ILE A 161 6.14 -18.35 22.23
CA ILE A 161 5.23 -19.25 21.51
C ILE A 161 5.93 -19.90 20.30
N PHE A 162 6.73 -19.13 19.56
CA PHE A 162 7.45 -19.53 18.36
C PHE A 162 8.95 -19.23 18.53
N PRO A 163 9.67 -19.97 19.41
CA PRO A 163 11.05 -19.64 19.80
C PRO A 163 12.04 -19.62 18.64
N ASP A 164 11.81 -20.43 17.60
CA ASP A 164 12.64 -20.47 16.40
C ASP A 164 12.11 -19.59 15.25
N ASN A 165 11.15 -18.69 15.55
CA ASN A 165 10.36 -17.92 14.57
C ASN A 165 9.69 -18.80 13.50
N ARG A 166 9.39 -20.07 13.84
CA ARG A 166 8.69 -21.03 12.98
C ARG A 166 7.29 -21.26 13.51
N ILE A 167 6.32 -21.12 12.63
CA ILE A 167 4.91 -21.39 12.91
C ILE A 167 4.52 -22.68 12.18
N ASP A 168 4.17 -23.72 12.93
CA ASP A 168 3.59 -24.93 12.37
C ASP A 168 2.12 -24.70 12.01
N LEU A 169 1.86 -24.33 10.76
CA LEU A 169 0.50 -24.08 10.27
C LEU A 169 -0.37 -25.35 10.21
N THR A 170 0.21 -26.55 10.34
CA THR A 170 -0.57 -27.79 10.40
C THR A 170 -1.44 -27.85 11.66
N LEU A 171 -1.05 -27.14 12.73
CA LEU A 171 -1.83 -26.99 13.96
C LEU A 171 -3.19 -26.31 13.75
N ARG A 172 -3.47 -25.74 12.58
CA ARG A 172 -4.85 -25.32 12.24
C ARG A 172 -5.81 -26.48 12.03
N ASN A 173 -5.30 -27.64 11.63
CA ASN A 173 -6.11 -28.74 11.10
C ASN A 173 -5.95 -30.07 11.87
N ARG A 174 -5.06 -30.13 12.87
CA ARG A 174 -4.82 -31.32 13.69
C ARG A 174 -4.91 -30.98 15.17
N GLU A 175 -5.10 -31.99 16.00
CA GLU A 175 -5.01 -31.82 17.45
C GLU A 175 -3.55 -31.59 17.89
N ALA A 176 -3.38 -30.79 18.95
CA ALA A 176 -2.10 -30.61 19.62
C ALA A 176 -1.72 -31.89 20.40
N GLY A 177 -0.53 -32.42 20.14
CA GLY A 177 0.02 -33.60 20.80
C GLY A 177 0.76 -33.30 22.12
N SER A 178 0.94 -32.03 22.47
CA SER A 178 1.59 -31.60 23.71
C SER A 178 0.98 -30.32 24.29
N LEU A 179 1.28 -30.02 25.55
CA LEU A 179 0.90 -28.75 26.18
C LEU A 179 1.49 -27.53 25.45
N PHE A 180 2.71 -27.67 24.91
CA PHE A 180 3.36 -26.59 24.16
C PHE A 180 2.67 -26.37 22.81
N GLU A 181 2.37 -27.45 22.07
CA GLU A 181 1.61 -27.36 20.82
C GLU A 181 0.22 -26.75 21.06
N LYS A 182 -0.40 -26.99 22.21
CA LYS A 182 -1.68 -26.38 22.57
C LYS A 182 -1.58 -24.86 22.71
N LEU A 183 -0.49 -24.34 23.29
CA LEU A 183 -0.23 -22.90 23.36
C LEU A 183 -0.02 -22.29 21.97
N GLN A 184 0.72 -22.98 21.10
CA GLN A 184 0.96 -22.56 19.73
C GLN A 184 -0.34 -22.55 18.91
N GLN A 185 -1.13 -23.62 18.98
CA GLN A 185 -2.40 -23.74 18.30
C GLN A 185 -3.39 -22.66 18.73
N GLU A 186 -3.55 -22.42 20.03
CA GLU A 186 -4.41 -21.35 20.53
C GLU A 186 -3.94 -19.97 20.03
N SER A 187 -2.63 -19.74 19.98
CA SER A 187 -2.05 -18.50 19.48
C SER A 187 -2.27 -18.33 17.98
N ILE A 188 -2.17 -19.40 17.17
CA ILE A 188 -2.51 -19.39 15.74
C ILE A 188 -3.96 -18.99 15.53
N PHE A 189 -4.91 -19.57 16.27
CA PHE A 189 -6.32 -19.18 16.16
C PHE A 189 -6.58 -17.73 16.60
N ARG A 190 -5.83 -17.22 17.58
CA ARG A 190 -5.90 -15.80 17.98
C ARG A 190 -5.39 -14.88 16.86
N ILE A 191 -4.30 -15.25 16.18
CA ILE A 191 -3.80 -14.54 15.00
C ILE A 191 -4.85 -14.57 13.89
N ASP A 192 -5.41 -15.73 13.57
CA ASP A 192 -6.45 -15.86 12.53
C ASP A 192 -7.67 -14.97 12.84
N ASN A 193 -8.14 -14.98 14.09
CA ASN A 193 -9.23 -14.11 14.53
C ASN A 193 -8.86 -12.62 14.47
N TRP A 194 -7.61 -12.26 14.80
CA TRP A 194 -7.13 -10.89 14.67
C TRP A 194 -7.16 -10.44 13.20
N CYS A 195 -6.69 -11.27 12.27
CA CYS A 195 -6.75 -10.99 10.83
C CYS A 195 -8.20 -10.81 10.36
N THR A 196 -9.13 -11.68 10.76
CA THR A 196 -10.56 -11.53 10.44
C THR A 196 -11.14 -10.23 11.00
N ASN A 197 -10.79 -9.86 12.24
CA ASN A 197 -11.25 -8.60 12.83
C ASN A 197 -10.64 -7.37 12.18
N TYR A 198 -9.41 -7.47 11.68
CA TYR A 198 -8.76 -6.42 10.89
C TYR A 198 -9.51 -6.22 9.56
N GLU A 199 -9.77 -7.30 8.82
CA GLU A 199 -10.51 -7.25 7.55
C GLU A 199 -11.94 -6.72 7.71
N ASN A 200 -12.63 -7.06 8.80
CA ASN A 200 -13.99 -6.57 9.08
C ASN A 200 -14.09 -5.04 9.32
N GLN A 201 -12.96 -4.34 9.50
CA GLN A 201 -12.93 -2.88 9.63
C GLN A 201 -12.86 -2.13 8.29
N ILE A 202 -12.58 -2.86 7.19
CA ILE A 202 -12.43 -2.34 5.82
C ILE A 202 -13.79 -2.33 5.13
#